data_AF-A0A975GQU0-F1
#
_entry.id   AF-A0A975GQU0-F1
#
_cell.length_a   1.000
_cell.length_b   1.000
_cell.length_c   1.000
_cell.angle_alpha   90.00
_cell.angle_beta   90.00
_cell.angle_gamma   90.00
#
_symmetry.space_group_name_H-M   'P 1'
#
loop_
_entity.id
_entity.type
_entity.pdbx_description
1 polymer ?
#
loop_
_entity_poly.entity_id
_entity_poly.type
_entity_poly.pdbx_seq_one_letter_code
_entity_poly.pdbx_strand_id
1 'polypeptide(L)'
;MSFETPLDRIWESYQVMCDCLKIAQRGVVEKNMRLLNKTGFWSSSEEEARMQIKKGRSDANDYVILSLWAAFERIITEYLLIQGRKILDSPPTEFNQKVYRKIEHEMEYWKPDDILNMFKSVIDSSLIGQAKQIKQYRDWVAHRNISKGAPANVPPKKAYEILSEILYRLENHPDVDTN
;
A
#
# COMPACT_ATOMS: atom_id res chain seq x y z
N MET A 1 -17.05 14.58 -4.57
CA MET A 1 -16.38 14.68 -3.25
C MET A 1 -15.49 13.46 -3.17
N SER A 2 -14.17 13.60 -3.17
CA SER A 2 -13.30 12.42 -3.11
C SER A 2 -13.43 11.81 -1.72
N PHE A 3 -13.96 10.59 -1.66
CA PHE A 3 -13.92 9.83 -0.42
C PHE A 3 -12.45 9.59 -0.09
N GLU A 4 -12.05 9.99 1.12
CA GLU A 4 -10.73 9.70 1.67
C GLU A 4 -10.49 8.19 1.60
N THR A 5 -9.49 7.77 0.83
CA THR A 5 -9.21 6.36 0.63
C THR A 5 -8.43 5.81 1.82
N PRO A 6 -8.47 4.48 2.07
CA PRO A 6 -7.57 3.86 3.03
C PRO A 6 -6.09 4.16 2.77
N LEU A 7 -5.70 4.39 1.51
CA LEU A 7 -4.33 4.76 1.14
C LEU A 7 -3.97 6.16 1.68
N ASP A 8 -4.89 7.11 1.62
CA ASP A 8 -4.68 8.48 2.11
C ASP A 8 -4.41 8.48 3.62
N ARG A 9 -5.22 7.74 4.40
CA ARG A 9 -5.04 7.61 5.85
C ARG A 9 -3.70 7.00 6.24
N ILE A 10 -3.28 5.96 5.50
CA ILE A 10 -1.97 5.31 5.70
C ILE A 10 -0.84 6.29 5.38
N TRP A 11 -0.97 7.03 4.28
CA TRP A 11 0.01 8.01 3.85
C TRP A 11 0.16 9.16 4.85
N GLU A 12 -0.95 9.74 5.29
CA GLU A 12 -0.97 10.80 6.30
C GLU A 12 -0.34 10.35 7.62
N SER A 13 -0.70 9.15 8.10
CA SER A 13 -0.12 8.57 9.32
C SER A 13 1.41 8.40 9.20
N TYR A 14 1.89 7.95 8.03
CA TYR A 14 3.31 7.86 7.75
C TYR A 14 4.00 9.23 7.72
N GLN A 15 3.36 10.25 7.15
CA GLN A 15 3.88 11.63 7.16
C GLN A 15 4.02 12.18 8.59
N VAL A 16 3.01 11.98 9.43
CA VAL A 16 3.05 12.37 10.85
C VAL A 16 4.21 11.68 11.57
N MET A 17 4.37 10.36 11.39
CA MET A 17 5.50 9.63 11.97
C MET A 17 6.85 10.18 11.50
N CYS A 18 6.96 10.50 10.21
CA CYS A 18 8.17 11.09 9.64
C CYS A 18 8.51 12.44 10.28
N ASP A 19 7.51 13.27 10.57
CA ASP A 19 7.69 14.56 11.21
C ASP A 19 8.04 14.41 12.69
N CYS A 20 7.43 13.46 13.40
CA CYS A 20 7.85 13.09 14.76
C CYS A 20 9.33 12.67 14.81
N LEU A 21 9.79 11.86 13.85
CA LEU A 21 11.21 11.46 13.77
C LEU A 21 12.14 12.66 13.47
N LYS A 22 11.71 13.61 12.63
CA LYS A 22 12.48 14.86 12.40
C LYS A 22 12.59 15.69 13.67
N ILE A 23 11.50 15.81 14.45
CA ILE A 23 11.50 16.53 15.72
C ILE A 23 12.45 15.86 16.72
N ALA A 24 12.38 14.53 16.85
CA ALA A 24 13.30 13.78 17.70
C ALA A 24 14.76 14.01 17.28
N GLN A 25 15.04 14.00 15.97
CA GLN A 25 16.37 14.27 15.45
C GLN A 25 16.88 15.65 15.83
N ARG A 26 16.04 16.70 15.68
CA ARG A 26 16.41 18.06 16.09
C ARG A 26 16.65 18.14 17.60
N GLY A 27 15.81 17.51 18.41
CA GLY A 27 15.99 17.45 19.86
C GLY A 27 17.33 16.84 20.28
N VAL A 28 17.77 15.79 19.58
CA VAL A 28 19.08 15.14 19.77
C VAL A 28 20.23 16.08 19.38
N VAL A 29 20.17 16.69 18.19
CA VAL A 29 21.22 17.59 17.67
C VAL A 29 21.37 18.84 18.52
N GLU A 30 20.25 19.43 18.94
CA GLU A 30 20.22 20.66 19.75
C GLU A 30 20.43 20.38 21.25
N LYS A 31 20.61 19.12 21.65
CA LYS A 31 20.72 18.67 23.06
C LYS A 31 19.55 19.18 23.92
N ASN A 32 18.36 19.28 23.33
CA ASN A 32 17.16 19.75 24.00
C ASN A 32 16.52 18.61 24.82
N MET A 33 17.12 18.33 25.97
CA MET A 33 16.75 17.21 26.85
C MET A 33 15.28 17.27 27.27
N ARG A 34 14.66 18.45 27.36
CA ARG A 34 13.23 18.59 27.67
C ARG A 34 12.33 17.90 26.64
N LEU A 35 12.71 17.91 25.37
CA LEU A 35 11.97 17.21 24.30
C LEU A 35 12.21 15.70 24.30
N LEU A 36 13.36 15.26 24.81
CA LEU A 36 13.75 13.85 24.86
C LEU A 36 13.38 13.16 26.18
N ASN A 37 12.89 13.92 27.17
CA ASN A 37 12.50 13.39 28.47
C ASN A 37 11.45 12.29 28.32
N LYS A 38 11.64 11.18 29.05
CA LYS A 38 10.78 9.99 29.01
C LYS A 38 10.72 9.29 27.65
N THR A 39 11.75 9.46 26.81
CA THR A 39 11.90 8.70 25.56
C THR A 39 13.11 7.77 25.65
N GLY A 40 13.20 6.81 24.73
CA GLY A 40 14.38 5.96 24.58
C GLY A 40 15.67 6.73 24.25
N PHE A 41 15.56 8.00 23.84
CA PHE A 41 16.70 8.85 23.50
C PHE A 41 17.33 9.55 24.71
N TRP A 42 16.65 9.61 25.86
CA TRP A 42 17.10 10.38 27.03
C TRP A 42 18.47 9.89 27.57
N SER A 43 18.70 8.58 27.54
CA SER A 43 19.92 7.96 28.04
C SER A 43 20.91 7.55 26.94
N SER A 44 20.58 7.80 25.68
CA SER A 44 21.43 7.44 24.54
C SER A 44 22.46 8.53 24.26
N SER A 45 23.61 8.13 23.75
CA SER A 45 24.53 9.10 23.14
C SER A 45 23.90 9.72 21.88
N GLU A 46 24.41 10.88 21.45
CA GLU A 46 23.93 11.54 20.22
C GLU A 46 24.04 10.62 19.00
N GLU A 47 25.14 9.86 18.91
CA GLU A 47 25.40 8.93 17.81
C GLU A 47 24.41 7.76 17.80
N GLU A 48 24.18 7.14 18.95
CA GLU A 48 23.19 6.06 19.12
C GLU A 48 21.79 6.54 18.76
N ALA A 49 21.38 7.71 19.27
CA ALA A 49 20.07 8.27 19.00
C ALA A 49 19.89 8.59 17.50
N ARG A 50 20.91 9.16 16.84
CA ARG A 50 20.91 9.38 15.38
C ARG A 50 20.77 8.07 14.61
N MET A 51 21.47 7.03 15.04
CA MET A 51 21.41 5.71 14.41
C MET A 51 20.01 5.09 14.56
N GLN A 52 19.44 5.14 15.76
CA GLN A 52 18.07 4.66 16.04
C GLN A 52 17.03 5.41 15.22
N ILE A 53 17.12 6.74 15.11
CA ILE A 53 16.19 7.55 14.31
C ILE A 53 16.32 7.21 12.82
N LYS A 54 17.56 7.09 12.31
CA LYS A 54 17.81 6.70 10.91
C LYS A 54 17.22 5.32 10.62
N LYS A 55 17.43 4.36 11.52
CA LYS A 55 16.86 3.02 11.41
C LYS A 55 15.34 3.05 11.46
N GLY A 56 14.75 3.73 12.45
CA GLY A 56 13.31 3.88 12.59
C GLY A 56 12.67 4.53 11.36
N ARG A 57 13.37 5.49 10.72
CA ARG A 57 12.92 6.06 9.44
C ARG A 57 12.98 5.05 8.29
N SER A 58 14.01 4.22 8.24
CA SER A 58 14.10 3.16 7.23
C SER A 58 12.99 2.12 7.41
N ASP A 59 12.78 1.63 8.64
CA ASP A 59 11.73 0.66 8.95
C ASP A 59 10.33 1.27 8.69
N ALA A 60 10.13 2.54 9.00
CA ALA A 60 8.92 3.28 8.65
C ALA A 60 8.63 3.31 7.14
N ASN A 61 9.65 3.53 6.32
CA ASN A 61 9.51 3.52 4.85
C ASN A 61 9.10 2.12 4.34
N ASP A 62 9.66 1.08 4.93
CA ASP A 62 9.34 -0.31 4.59
C ASP A 62 7.89 -0.66 4.96
N TYR A 63 7.48 -0.31 6.19
CA TYR A 63 6.16 -0.66 6.71
C TYR A 63 5.03 0.10 6.02
N VAL A 64 5.23 1.36 5.64
CA VAL A 64 4.18 2.08 4.90
C VAL A 64 3.92 1.44 3.54
N ILE A 65 4.95 0.92 2.85
CA ILE A 65 4.75 0.23 1.55
C ILE A 65 3.96 -1.07 1.73
N LEU A 66 4.25 -1.83 2.78
CA LEU A 66 3.47 -3.02 3.17
C LEU A 66 1.99 -2.67 3.38
N SER A 67 1.72 -1.63 4.17
CA SER A 67 0.37 -1.18 4.50
C SER A 67 -0.38 -0.66 3.26
N LEU A 68 0.27 0.17 2.45
CA LEU A 68 -0.31 0.70 1.21
C LEU A 68 -0.69 -0.42 0.25
N TRP A 69 0.20 -1.41 0.07
CA TRP A 69 -0.08 -2.56 -0.79
C TRP A 69 -1.26 -3.38 -0.29
N ALA A 70 -1.32 -3.69 1.01
CA ALA A 70 -2.40 -4.49 1.57
C ALA A 70 -3.78 -3.81 1.40
N ALA A 71 -3.84 -2.49 1.62
CA ALA A 71 -5.06 -1.72 1.39
C ALA A 71 -5.44 -1.68 -0.09
N PHE A 72 -4.47 -1.43 -0.97
CA PHE A 72 -4.68 -1.43 -2.41
C PHE A 72 -5.18 -2.78 -2.94
N GLU A 73 -4.55 -3.88 -2.53
CA GLU A 73 -4.93 -5.25 -2.90
C GLU A 73 -6.38 -5.55 -2.51
N ARG A 74 -6.79 -5.14 -1.29
CA ARG A 74 -8.18 -5.29 -0.86
C ARG A 74 -9.15 -4.53 -1.77
N ILE A 75 -8.85 -3.25 -2.06
CA ILE A 75 -9.71 -2.39 -2.87
C ILE A 75 -9.88 -2.93 -4.29
N ILE A 76 -8.79 -3.33 -4.96
CA ILE A 76 -8.89 -3.85 -6.34
C ILE A 76 -9.60 -5.21 -6.40
N THR A 77 -9.49 -6.02 -5.35
CA THR A 77 -10.19 -7.31 -5.24
C THR A 77 -11.69 -7.08 -5.06
N GLU A 78 -12.07 -6.17 -4.16
CA GLU A 78 -13.47 -5.75 -3.98
C GLU A 78 -14.05 -5.16 -5.27
N TYR A 79 -13.26 -4.36 -5.99
CA TYR A 79 -13.64 -3.83 -7.29
C TYR A 79 -13.98 -4.97 -8.28
N LEU A 80 -13.14 -6.00 -8.39
CA LEU A 80 -13.42 -7.15 -9.28
C LEU A 80 -14.67 -7.92 -8.84
N LEU A 81 -14.93 -8.05 -7.54
CA LEU A 81 -16.15 -8.69 -7.05
C LEU A 81 -17.39 -7.88 -7.43
N ILE A 82 -17.35 -6.55 -7.29
CA ILE A 82 -18.43 -5.65 -7.72
C ILE A 82 -18.69 -5.78 -9.22
N GLN A 83 -17.65 -5.74 -10.05
CA GLN A 83 -17.82 -5.94 -11.50
C GLN A 83 -18.30 -7.36 -11.83
N GLY A 84 -17.83 -8.37 -11.11
CA GLY A 84 -18.25 -9.76 -11.27
C GLY A 84 -19.72 -9.98 -10.95
N ARG A 85 -20.32 -9.18 -10.05
CA ARG A 85 -21.77 -9.25 -9.75
C ARG A 85 -22.64 -8.96 -10.95
N LYS A 86 -22.14 -8.25 -11.97
CA LYS A 86 -22.89 -7.99 -13.21
C LYS A 86 -23.32 -9.28 -13.94
N ILE A 87 -22.67 -10.42 -13.69
CA ILE A 87 -23.14 -11.74 -14.17
C ILE A 87 -24.53 -12.12 -13.64
N LEU A 88 -24.95 -11.47 -12.55
CA LEU A 88 -26.26 -11.65 -11.93
C LEU A 88 -27.32 -10.69 -12.46
N ASP A 89 -26.97 -9.78 -13.38
CA ASP A 89 -27.91 -8.80 -13.94
C ASP A 89 -28.88 -9.47 -14.92
N SER A 90 -30.17 -9.10 -14.84
CA SER A 90 -31.32 -9.65 -15.60
C SER A 90 -31.55 -11.15 -15.41
N PRO A 91 -32.76 -11.55 -15.00
CA PRO A 91 -32.97 -12.54 -13.95
C PRO A 91 -31.94 -13.68 -14.01
N PRO A 92 -31.04 -13.78 -13.02
CA PRO A 92 -29.92 -14.68 -13.12
C PRO A 92 -30.40 -16.13 -13.11
N THR A 93 -29.88 -16.92 -14.05
CA THR A 93 -30.11 -18.37 -14.04
C THR A 93 -29.47 -19.00 -12.79
N GLU A 94 -29.94 -20.19 -12.41
CA GLU A 94 -29.30 -20.95 -11.32
C GLU A 94 -27.80 -21.21 -11.60
N PHE A 95 -27.46 -21.38 -12.88
CA PHE A 95 -26.07 -21.51 -13.32
C PHE A 95 -25.26 -20.24 -13.04
N ASN A 96 -25.76 -19.05 -13.41
CA ASN A 96 -25.08 -17.78 -13.15
C ASN A 96 -24.80 -17.59 -11.65
N GLN A 97 -25.76 -17.93 -10.79
CA GLN A 97 -25.60 -17.84 -9.34
C GLN A 97 -24.55 -18.82 -8.79
N LYS A 98 -24.46 -20.04 -9.35
CA LYS A 98 -23.44 -21.03 -8.98
C LYS A 98 -22.05 -20.57 -9.43
N VAL A 99 -21.94 -20.01 -10.64
CA VAL A 99 -20.69 -19.44 -11.18
C VAL A 99 -20.22 -18.26 -10.32
N TYR A 100 -21.08 -17.28 -10.05
CA TYR A 100 -20.72 -16.13 -9.21
C TYR A 100 -20.26 -16.55 -7.82
N ARG A 101 -20.99 -17.46 -7.15
CA ARG A 101 -20.57 -17.99 -5.83
C ARG A 101 -19.21 -18.66 -5.86
N LYS A 102 -18.89 -19.38 -6.94
CA LYS A 102 -17.56 -19.98 -7.11
C LYS A 102 -16.50 -18.89 -7.30
N ILE A 103 -16.76 -17.87 -8.11
CA ILE A 103 -15.83 -16.74 -8.30
C ILE A 103 -15.58 -16.01 -6.98
N GLU A 104 -16.65 -15.68 -6.24
CA GLU A 104 -16.57 -14.99 -4.95
C GLU A 104 -15.74 -15.77 -3.93
N HIS A 105 -15.93 -17.10 -3.87
CA HIS A 105 -15.14 -17.97 -2.99
C HIS A 105 -13.66 -18.09 -3.41
N GLU A 106 -13.38 -18.12 -4.71
CA GLU A 106 -12.02 -18.30 -5.23
C GLU A 106 -11.21 -17.00 -5.26
N MET A 107 -11.88 -15.85 -5.23
CA MET A 107 -11.25 -14.53 -5.42
C MET A 107 -10.11 -14.28 -4.43
N GLU A 108 -10.23 -14.73 -3.17
CA GLU A 108 -9.19 -14.57 -2.15
C GLU A 108 -7.91 -15.37 -2.44
N TYR A 109 -7.99 -16.38 -3.30
CA TYR A 109 -6.85 -17.22 -3.69
C TYR A 109 -6.17 -16.75 -4.98
N TRP A 110 -6.72 -15.73 -5.64
CA TRP A 110 -6.14 -15.22 -6.87
C TRP A 110 -4.82 -14.52 -6.58
N LYS A 111 -3.85 -14.72 -7.47
CA LYS A 111 -2.56 -14.06 -7.32
C LYS A 111 -2.74 -12.57 -7.66
N PRO A 112 -2.14 -11.65 -6.90
CA PRO A 112 -2.25 -10.22 -7.19
C PRO A 112 -1.75 -9.84 -8.59
N ASP A 113 -0.77 -10.57 -9.12
CA ASP A 113 -0.28 -10.38 -10.49
C ASP A 113 -1.35 -10.68 -11.55
N ASP A 114 -2.20 -11.67 -11.31
CA ASP A 114 -3.30 -12.06 -12.19
C ASP A 114 -4.42 -11.03 -12.12
N ILE A 115 -4.79 -10.61 -10.91
CA ILE A 115 -5.71 -9.49 -10.66
C ILE A 115 -5.24 -8.23 -11.40
N LEU A 116 -3.97 -7.84 -11.23
CA LEU A 116 -3.38 -6.68 -11.92
C LEU A 116 -3.42 -6.81 -13.45
N ASN A 117 -3.24 -8.02 -13.98
CA ASN A 117 -3.27 -8.25 -15.43
C ASN A 117 -4.67 -8.03 -16.02
N MET A 118 -5.74 -8.28 -15.26
CA MET A 118 -7.11 -8.05 -15.73
C MET A 118 -7.39 -6.58 -16.03
N PHE A 119 -6.70 -5.67 -15.33
CA PHE A 119 -6.86 -4.24 -15.53
C PHE A 119 -6.11 -3.67 -16.73
N LYS A 120 -5.34 -4.46 -17.48
CA LYS A 120 -4.53 -3.95 -18.62
C LYS A 120 -5.34 -3.36 -19.77
N SER A 121 -6.63 -3.68 -19.88
CA SER A 121 -7.53 -3.04 -20.86
C SER A 121 -7.97 -1.63 -20.44
N VAL A 122 -7.83 -1.29 -19.16
CA VAL A 122 -8.36 -0.09 -18.51
C VAL A 122 -7.22 0.82 -18.05
N ILE A 123 -6.12 0.21 -17.61
CA ILE A 123 -4.97 0.84 -16.99
C ILE A 123 -3.73 0.61 -17.87
N ASP A 124 -2.95 1.67 -18.05
CA ASP A 124 -1.72 1.62 -18.84
C ASP A 124 -0.76 0.54 -18.33
N SER A 125 -0.16 -0.20 -19.26
CA SER A 125 0.71 -1.34 -18.94
C SER A 125 1.97 -0.94 -18.16
N SER A 126 2.49 0.28 -18.33
CA SER A 126 3.60 0.81 -17.52
C SER A 126 3.18 0.96 -16.06
N LEU A 127 1.96 1.46 -15.81
CA LEU A 127 1.45 1.66 -14.46
C LEU A 127 1.21 0.32 -13.75
N ILE A 128 0.69 -0.68 -14.47
CA ILE A 128 0.61 -2.07 -13.97
C ILE A 128 1.99 -2.65 -13.67
N GLY A 129 2.97 -2.41 -14.55
CA GLY A 129 4.35 -2.83 -14.33
C GLY A 129 4.95 -2.22 -13.05
N GLN A 130 4.70 -0.95 -12.80
CA GLN A 130 5.12 -0.25 -11.58
C GLN A 130 4.44 -0.80 -10.32
N ALA A 131 3.14 -1.12 -10.37
CA ALA A 131 2.47 -1.79 -9.25
C ALA A 131 3.08 -3.16 -8.94
N LYS A 132 3.47 -3.94 -9.96
CA LYS A 132 4.17 -5.21 -9.76
C LYS A 132 5.54 -5.02 -9.11
N GLN A 133 6.26 -3.94 -9.42
CA GLN A 133 7.52 -3.62 -8.71
C GLN A 133 7.27 -3.30 -7.23
N ILE A 134 6.20 -2.55 -6.91
CA ILE A 134 5.81 -2.30 -5.52
C ILE A 134 5.51 -3.61 -4.79
N LYS A 135 4.76 -4.52 -5.42
CA LYS A 135 4.50 -5.86 -4.88
C LYS A 135 5.79 -6.63 -4.58
N GLN A 136 6.72 -6.65 -5.54
CA GLN A 136 8.01 -7.34 -5.36
C GLN A 136 8.79 -6.76 -4.19
N TYR A 137 8.81 -5.43 -4.04
CA TYR A 137 9.42 -4.77 -2.89
C TYR A 137 8.72 -5.18 -1.59
N ARG A 138 7.38 -5.11 -1.54
CA ARG A 138 6.56 -5.55 -0.41
C ARG A 138 6.87 -6.98 0.00
N ASP A 139 6.90 -7.91 -0.94
CA ASP A 139 7.19 -9.33 -0.68
C ASP A 139 8.61 -9.51 -0.13
N TRP A 140 9.58 -8.74 -0.64
CA TRP A 140 10.92 -8.72 -0.09
C TRP A 140 10.96 -8.16 1.34
N VAL A 141 10.24 -7.08 1.64
CA VAL A 141 10.16 -6.53 3.01
C VAL A 141 9.51 -7.53 3.96
N ALA A 142 8.45 -8.22 3.54
CA ALA A 142 7.75 -9.20 4.36
C ALA A 142 8.61 -10.42 4.69
N HIS A 143 9.47 -10.84 3.76
CA HIS A 143 10.27 -12.06 3.90
C HIS A 143 11.75 -11.84 4.22
N ARG A 144 12.23 -10.57 4.19
CA ARG A 144 13.63 -10.12 4.36
C ARG A 144 14.66 -11.19 4.00
N ASN A 145 14.53 -11.76 2.80
CA ASN A 145 15.42 -12.84 2.40
C ASN A 145 16.78 -12.26 1.98
N ILE A 146 17.73 -12.30 2.90
CA ILE A 146 19.08 -11.73 2.75
C ILE A 146 19.81 -12.29 1.52
N SER A 147 19.48 -13.52 1.09
CA SER A 147 20.10 -14.18 -0.07
C SER A 147 19.64 -13.64 -1.42
N LYS A 148 18.46 -13.01 -1.49
CA LYS A 148 17.96 -12.35 -2.69
C LYS A 148 18.18 -10.85 -2.48
N GLY A 149 19.14 -10.29 -3.21
CA GLY A 149 19.42 -8.85 -3.16
C GLY A 149 18.14 -8.03 -3.25
N ALA A 150 18.10 -6.89 -2.55
CA ALA A 150 16.89 -6.08 -2.49
C ALA A 150 16.44 -5.70 -3.92
N PRO A 151 15.15 -5.85 -4.25
CA PRO A 151 14.61 -5.30 -5.49
C PRO A 151 14.85 -3.78 -5.53
N ALA A 152 14.69 -3.18 -6.70
CA ALA A 152 14.82 -1.73 -6.85
C ALA A 152 13.97 -1.03 -5.78
N ASN A 153 14.62 -0.19 -4.96
CA ASN A 153 13.95 0.48 -3.86
C ASN A 153 12.84 1.37 -4.42
N VAL A 154 11.61 1.19 -3.91
CA VAL A 154 10.48 2.04 -4.27
C VAL A 154 10.26 3.07 -3.16
N PRO A 155 10.46 4.37 -3.40
CA PRO A 155 10.19 5.38 -2.38
C PRO A 155 8.73 5.35 -1.93
N PRO A 156 8.42 5.48 -0.63
CA PRO A 156 7.05 5.46 -0.12
C PRO A 156 6.08 6.40 -0.83
N LYS A 157 6.52 7.63 -1.11
CA LYS A 157 5.72 8.62 -1.84
C LYS A 157 5.34 8.11 -3.22
N LYS A 158 6.30 7.49 -3.91
CA LYS A 158 6.10 6.98 -5.26
C LYS A 158 5.14 5.78 -5.25
N ALA A 159 5.25 4.90 -4.25
CA ALA A 159 4.29 3.81 -4.06
C ALA A 159 2.87 4.34 -3.84
N TYR A 160 2.68 5.30 -2.93
CA TYR A 160 1.39 5.96 -2.70
C TYR A 160 0.83 6.60 -3.98
N GLU A 161 1.62 7.40 -4.69
CA GLU A 161 1.21 8.05 -5.94
C GLU A 161 0.78 7.05 -7.02
N ILE A 162 1.55 5.97 -7.23
CA ILE A 162 1.25 4.95 -8.23
C ILE A 162 -0.04 4.20 -7.90
N LEU A 163 -0.18 3.72 -6.66
CA LEU A 163 -1.34 2.92 -6.26
C LEU A 163 -2.62 3.77 -6.26
N SER A 164 -2.53 5.02 -5.81
CA SER A 164 -3.65 5.96 -5.83
C SER A 164 -4.07 6.31 -7.25
N GLU A 165 -3.11 6.50 -8.17
CA GLU A 165 -3.39 6.74 -9.59
C GLU A 165 -4.14 5.58 -10.24
N ILE A 166 -3.77 4.33 -9.90
CA ILE A 166 -4.50 3.15 -10.41
C ILE A 166 -5.95 3.18 -9.89
N LEU A 167 -6.15 3.40 -8.59
CA LEU A 167 -7.49 3.45 -8.01
C LEU A 167 -8.33 4.58 -8.62
N TYR A 168 -7.75 5.76 -8.80
CA TYR A 168 -8.41 6.90 -9.43
C TYR A 168 -8.86 6.56 -10.86
N ARG A 169 -8.00 5.94 -11.67
CA ARG A 169 -8.36 5.53 -13.04
C ARG A 169 -9.42 4.44 -13.06
N LEU A 170 -9.39 3.50 -12.12
CA LEU A 170 -10.43 2.48 -11.99
C LEU A 170 -11.76 3.12 -11.63
N GLU A 171 -11.81 4.04 -10.66
CA GLU A 171 -13.06 4.70 -10.24
C GLU A 171 -13.68 5.56 -11.36
N ASN A 172 -12.85 6.18 -12.20
CA ASN A 172 -13.30 7.09 -13.26
C ASN A 172 -13.40 6.44 -14.64
N HIS A 173 -13.27 5.12 -14.76
CA HIS A 173 -13.37 4.48 -16.08
C HIS A 173 -14.85 4.33 -16.50
N PRO A 174 -15.21 4.62 -17.78
CA PRO A 174 -16.61 4.61 -18.24
C PRO A 174 -17.32 3.26 -18.13
N ASP A 175 -16.58 2.15 -18.06
CA ASP A 175 -17.15 0.80 -17.89
C ASP A 175 -17.47 0.45 -16.42
N VAL A 176 -17.24 1.39 -15.50
CA VAL A 176 -17.45 1.21 -14.06
C VAL A 176 -18.82 1.71 -13.68
N ASP A 177 -19.67 0.80 -13.23
CA ASP A 177 -20.82 1.17 -12.40
C ASP A 177 -20.32 1.35 -10.96
N THR A 178 -20.22 2.60 -10.52
CA THR A 178 -20.09 2.94 -9.10
C THR A 178 -21.49 3.07 -8.51
N ASN A 179 -22.20 1.94 -8.35
CA ASN A 179 -23.46 1.89 -7.59
C ASN A 179 -23.19 1.52 -6.14
#